data_AF-A0A9P4QZ34-F1
#
_entry.id   AF-A0A9P4QZ34-F1
#
_cell.length_a   1.000
_cell.length_b   1.000
_cell.length_c   1.000
_cell.angle_alpha   90.00
_cell.angle_beta   90.00
_cell.angle_gamma   90.00
#
_symmetry.space_group_name_H-M   'P 1'
#
loop_
_entity.id
_entity.type
_entity.pdbx_description
1 polymer ?
#
loop_
_entity_poly.entity_id
_entity_poly.type
_entity_poly.pdbx_seq_one_letter_code
_entity_poly.pdbx_strand_id
1 'polypeptide(L)'
;MSTSRNSSPTRNDATAADKRQLGGYNITIDKGIKLAVELAKLVKALKQSRDQEPSPHAQAITEQWRYASDNSESLAQLVLEEHILFRGESEARTSGVKYLTIQKQVNLVKDYLPKPPYATIPALFGALARPQPDSCIGYITADNAGKYHPELATPFTREEDSIADCRGINVVHNAPTHFPFLTAQWKSGQTGECQIQASVQAARNGALIVNYMHQFYLLAYPNRAPTPLETCHFSMTTECYTIILWIHWREVNPMDGQVYFRMEEVEMARMRKLDDVLEVRKILKNYIDFAMGERLRSIKKALPAFWPNRHNIKAIIKSRNSTARSTSEPQLDMPMTPSDTGNLDEVAPKKMKRTRE
;
A
#
# COMPACT_ATOMS: atom_id res chain seq x y z
N MET A 1 -20.18 39.59 24.44
CA MET A 1 -19.31 38.40 24.64
C MET A 1 -18.94 37.87 23.27
N SER A 2 -17.69 38.03 22.86
CA SER A 2 -17.20 37.55 21.54
C SER A 2 -16.89 36.06 21.66
N THR A 3 -17.62 35.22 20.94
CA THR A 3 -17.37 33.78 20.86
C THR A 3 -16.13 33.55 20.00
N SER A 4 -15.08 33.04 20.63
CA SER A 4 -13.85 32.59 19.97
C SER A 4 -14.19 31.56 18.88
N ARG A 5 -13.90 31.90 17.62
CA ARG A 5 -13.96 30.93 16.51
C ARG A 5 -12.85 29.90 16.73
N ASN A 6 -13.22 28.64 16.89
CA ASN A 6 -12.25 27.54 16.85
C ASN A 6 -11.53 27.58 15.50
N SER A 7 -10.21 27.68 15.53
CA SER A 7 -9.37 27.59 14.34
C SER A 7 -9.54 26.23 13.68
N SER A 8 -9.90 26.20 12.40
CA SER A 8 -9.90 24.98 11.60
C SER A 8 -8.54 24.28 11.72
N PRO A 9 -8.48 22.94 11.88
CA PRO A 9 -7.23 22.22 11.91
C PRO A 9 -6.42 22.56 10.67
N THR A 10 -5.15 22.92 10.85
CA THR A 10 -4.28 23.20 9.71
C THR A 10 -3.97 21.89 9.00
N ARG A 11 -3.73 21.90 7.68
CA ARG A 11 -3.42 20.68 6.89
C ARG A 11 -2.22 19.89 7.44
N ASN A 12 -1.31 20.57 8.14
CA ASN A 12 -0.17 19.94 8.82
C ASN A 12 -0.61 19.05 10.00
N ASP A 13 -1.66 19.45 10.72
CA ASP A 13 -2.20 18.68 11.85
C ASP A 13 -2.80 17.35 11.39
N ALA A 14 -3.47 17.35 10.23
CA ALA A 14 -4.03 16.15 9.62
C ALA A 14 -2.93 15.15 9.21
N THR A 15 -1.85 15.65 8.60
CA THR A 15 -0.72 14.79 8.19
C THR A 15 0.00 14.17 9.40
N ALA A 16 0.18 14.94 10.47
CA ALA A 16 0.74 14.44 11.72
C ALA A 16 -0.19 13.42 12.38
N ALA A 17 -1.51 13.63 12.34
CA ALA A 17 -2.50 12.68 12.82
C ALA A 17 -2.45 11.37 12.02
N ASP A 18 -2.38 11.43 10.69
CA ASP A 18 -2.27 10.24 9.84
C ASP A 18 -0.96 9.48 10.11
N LYS A 19 0.17 10.17 10.28
CA LYS A 19 1.44 9.53 10.63
C LYS A 19 1.37 8.83 11.99
N ARG A 20 0.71 9.44 12.98
CA ARG A 20 0.45 8.81 14.29
C ARG A 20 -0.49 7.60 14.17
N GLN A 21 -1.53 7.71 13.35
CA GLN A 21 -2.42 6.59 13.05
C GLN A 21 -1.62 5.42 12.45
N LEU A 22 -0.81 5.64 11.42
CA LEU A 22 0.05 4.61 10.84
C LEU A 22 0.96 3.96 11.88
N GLY A 23 1.60 4.77 12.74
CA GLY A 23 2.41 4.27 13.85
C GLY A 23 1.62 3.36 14.82
N GLY A 24 0.38 3.72 15.15
CA GLY A 24 -0.51 2.89 15.96
C GLY A 24 -0.86 1.54 15.32
N TYR A 25 -0.81 1.45 13.99
CA TYR A 25 -0.99 0.21 13.23
C TYR A 25 0.34 -0.51 12.91
N ASN A 26 1.43 -0.15 13.58
CA ASN A 26 2.79 -0.66 13.33
C ASN A 26 3.27 -0.47 11.89
N ILE A 27 2.79 0.57 11.21
CA ILE A 27 3.26 0.99 9.88
C ILE A 27 4.28 2.12 10.10
N THR A 28 5.55 1.87 9.78
CA THR A 28 6.64 2.83 9.98
C THR A 28 7.17 3.37 8.67
N ILE A 29 7.53 4.66 8.69
CA ILE A 29 8.07 5.41 7.56
C ILE A 29 9.46 5.90 7.93
N ASP A 30 10.44 5.46 7.17
CA ASP A 30 11.83 5.95 7.15
C ASP A 30 12.43 6.07 8.56
N LYS A 31 12.59 4.93 9.22
CA LYS A 31 13.11 4.84 10.59
C LYS A 31 14.58 4.43 10.61
N GLY A 32 15.23 4.30 9.45
CA GLY A 32 16.59 3.80 9.34
C GLY A 32 16.68 2.32 9.71
N ILE A 33 15.58 1.57 9.53
CA ILE A 33 15.56 0.14 9.83
C ILE A 33 16.37 -0.59 8.76
N LYS A 34 17.32 -1.41 9.21
CA LYS A 34 18.14 -2.22 8.31
C LYS A 34 17.25 -3.19 7.53
N LEU A 35 17.42 -3.21 6.21
CA LEU A 35 16.76 -4.18 5.34
C LEU A 35 17.15 -5.61 5.72
N ALA A 36 16.19 -6.53 5.60
CA ALA A 36 16.48 -7.96 5.65
C ALA A 36 17.53 -8.32 4.57
N VAL A 37 18.37 -9.32 4.85
CA VAL A 37 19.53 -9.66 4.00
C VAL A 37 19.15 -9.82 2.51
N GLU A 38 18.06 -10.53 2.22
CA GLU A 38 17.60 -10.74 0.84
C GLU A 38 17.09 -9.45 0.17
N LEU A 39 16.46 -8.55 0.93
CA LEU A 39 16.04 -7.25 0.40
C LEU A 39 17.23 -6.32 0.18
N ALA A 40 18.23 -6.36 1.06
CA ALA A 40 19.47 -5.61 0.88
C ALA A 40 20.24 -6.08 -0.37
N LYS A 41 20.28 -7.40 -0.62
CA LYS A 41 20.82 -7.97 -1.86
C LYS A 41 20.04 -7.52 -3.08
N LEU A 42 18.69 -7.54 -3.03
CA LEU A 42 17.85 -7.02 -4.11
C LEU A 42 18.17 -5.55 -4.38
N VAL A 43 18.10 -4.68 -3.38
CA VAL A 43 18.39 -3.24 -3.51
C VAL A 43 19.79 -3.02 -4.09
N LYS A 44 20.79 -3.76 -3.62
CA LYS A 44 22.16 -3.69 -4.18
C LYS A 44 22.19 -4.09 -5.66
N ALA A 45 21.49 -5.15 -6.05
CA ALA A 45 21.38 -5.57 -7.46
C ALA A 45 20.65 -4.51 -8.30
N LEU A 46 19.59 -3.89 -7.77
CA LEU A 46 18.86 -2.83 -8.46
C LEU A 46 19.69 -1.56 -8.70
N LYS A 47 20.73 -1.31 -7.89
CA LYS A 47 21.65 -0.18 -8.10
C LYS A 47 22.80 -0.50 -9.08
N GLN A 48 22.94 -1.74 -9.54
CA GLN A 48 24.00 -2.10 -10.49
C GLN A 48 23.82 -1.38 -11.82
N SER A 49 24.95 -1.02 -12.43
CA SER A 49 25.01 -0.45 -13.78
C SER A 49 24.42 -1.42 -14.80
N ARG A 50 23.82 -0.85 -15.85
CA ARG A 50 23.30 -1.59 -17.00
C ARG A 50 24.18 -1.30 -18.20
N ASP A 51 24.37 -2.28 -19.08
CA ASP A 51 25.08 -2.11 -20.37
C ASP A 51 24.21 -1.38 -21.42
N GLN A 52 23.16 -0.69 -21.00
CA GLN A 52 22.21 0.00 -21.87
C GLN A 52 22.41 1.50 -21.81
N GLU A 53 22.21 2.16 -22.95
CA GLU A 53 22.25 3.62 -23.05
C GLU A 53 21.28 4.29 -22.04
N PRO A 54 21.68 5.45 -21.48
CA PRO A 54 20.84 6.27 -20.62
C PRO A 54 19.46 6.54 -21.23
N SER A 55 18.42 6.53 -20.40
CA SER A 55 17.05 6.74 -20.86
C SER A 55 16.83 8.21 -21.26
N PRO A 56 16.31 8.51 -22.47
CA PRO A 56 15.99 9.88 -22.87
C PRO A 56 14.89 10.49 -21.99
N HIS A 57 14.13 9.67 -21.27
CA HIS A 57 13.12 10.15 -20.32
C HIS A 57 13.70 10.93 -19.14
N ALA A 58 14.96 10.70 -18.75
CA ALA A 58 15.58 11.46 -17.67
C ALA A 58 15.78 12.95 -18.05
N GLN A 59 16.15 13.19 -19.32
CA GLN A 59 16.23 14.52 -19.90
C GLN A 59 14.84 15.18 -19.89
N ALA A 60 13.81 14.48 -20.39
CA ALA A 60 12.44 14.99 -20.43
C ALA A 60 11.90 15.38 -19.03
N ILE A 61 12.18 14.59 -17.99
CA ILE A 61 11.85 14.94 -16.60
C ILE A 61 12.54 16.25 -16.20
N THR A 62 13.84 16.38 -16.50
CA THR A 62 14.64 17.55 -16.14
C THR A 62 14.19 18.82 -16.87
N GLU A 63 13.64 18.68 -18.07
CA GLU A 63 13.10 19.81 -18.85
C GLU A 63 11.69 20.20 -18.41
N GLN A 64 10.85 19.23 -18.04
CA GLN A 64 9.43 19.45 -17.77
C GLN A 64 9.09 19.65 -16.29
N TRP A 65 9.99 19.36 -15.34
CA TRP A 65 9.64 19.41 -13.91
C TRP A 65 9.18 20.79 -13.44
N ARG A 66 9.74 21.89 -13.98
CA ARG A 66 9.30 23.26 -13.62
C ARG A 66 7.87 23.51 -14.02
N TYR A 67 7.53 23.14 -15.26
CA TYR A 67 6.17 23.25 -15.74
C TYR A 67 5.23 22.39 -14.89
N ALA A 68 5.61 21.15 -14.56
CA ALA A 68 4.81 20.29 -13.70
C ALA A 68 4.65 20.85 -12.27
N SER A 69 5.71 21.41 -11.67
CA SER A 69 5.67 21.96 -10.31
C SER A 69 4.81 23.21 -10.18
N ASP A 70 4.65 23.96 -11.27
CA ASP A 70 3.85 25.18 -11.35
C ASP A 70 2.40 24.91 -11.77
N ASN A 71 1.95 23.64 -11.68
CA ASN A 71 0.61 23.24 -12.06
C ASN A 71 -0.02 22.29 -11.04
N SER A 72 -1.30 21.96 -11.26
CA SER A 72 -2.04 21.02 -10.41
C SER A 72 -1.43 19.61 -10.43
N GLU A 73 -1.71 18.83 -9.39
CA GLU A 73 -1.26 17.43 -9.28
C GLU A 73 -1.66 16.59 -10.51
N SER A 74 -2.88 16.75 -11.01
CA SER A 74 -3.36 16.00 -12.17
C SER A 74 -2.57 16.35 -13.44
N LEU A 75 -2.20 17.61 -13.63
CA LEU A 75 -1.39 18.02 -14.79
C LEU A 75 0.07 17.58 -14.61
N ALA A 76 0.63 17.69 -13.41
CA ALA A 76 1.96 17.19 -13.10
C ALA A 76 2.08 15.69 -13.37
N GLN A 77 1.08 14.90 -12.93
CA GLN A 77 0.99 13.48 -13.24
C GLN A 77 0.91 13.26 -14.75
N LEU A 78 0.04 13.97 -15.47
CA LEU A 78 -0.10 13.81 -16.92
C LEU A 78 1.24 14.01 -17.67
N VAL A 79 1.99 15.03 -17.29
CA VAL A 79 3.24 15.43 -17.93
C VAL A 79 4.39 14.48 -17.56
N LEU A 80 4.54 14.15 -16.28
CA LEU A 80 5.72 13.44 -15.81
C LEU A 80 5.54 11.91 -15.72
N GLU A 81 4.32 11.38 -15.61
CA GLU A 81 4.07 9.94 -15.39
C GLU A 81 4.71 9.07 -16.46
N GLU A 82 4.61 9.46 -17.73
CA GLU A 82 5.15 8.66 -18.83
C GLU A 82 6.68 8.67 -18.92
N HIS A 83 7.32 9.66 -18.29
CA HIS A 83 8.78 9.75 -18.25
C HIS A 83 9.35 9.10 -17.00
N ILE A 84 8.64 9.20 -15.87
CA ILE A 84 9.07 8.64 -14.60
C ILE A 84 8.69 7.16 -14.47
N LEU A 85 7.44 6.80 -14.75
CA LEU A 85 6.94 5.43 -14.68
C LEU A 85 7.03 4.74 -16.05
N PHE A 86 6.69 3.46 -16.08
CA PHE A 86 6.64 2.69 -17.33
C PHE A 86 5.20 2.45 -17.73
N ARG A 87 4.89 2.75 -19.00
CA ARG A 87 3.63 2.36 -19.61
C ARG A 87 3.69 0.90 -20.01
N GLY A 88 2.56 0.22 -19.91
CA GLY A 88 2.37 -1.11 -20.45
C GLY A 88 2.10 -1.05 -21.94
N GLU A 89 2.09 -2.21 -22.60
CA GLU A 89 1.67 -2.32 -24.00
C GLU A 89 0.23 -1.83 -24.24
N SER A 90 -0.63 -1.92 -23.21
CA SER A 90 -2.00 -1.41 -23.24
C SER A 90 -2.09 0.11 -23.40
N GLU A 91 -1.11 0.85 -22.87
CA GLU A 91 -1.08 2.31 -22.91
C GLU A 91 -0.13 2.86 -23.98
N ALA A 92 0.90 2.09 -24.38
CA ALA A 92 1.85 2.47 -25.43
C ALA A 92 2.22 1.26 -26.31
N ARG A 93 1.52 1.08 -27.43
CA ARG A 93 1.65 -0.14 -28.27
C ARG A 93 3.06 -0.42 -28.80
N THR A 94 3.85 0.61 -29.10
CA THR A 94 5.16 0.45 -29.74
C THR A 94 6.33 0.50 -28.77
N SER A 95 6.15 1.13 -27.60
CA SER A 95 7.21 1.39 -26.62
C SER A 95 6.88 0.91 -25.20
N GLY A 96 5.68 0.37 -25.00
CA GLY A 96 5.19 -0.14 -23.73
C GLY A 96 5.91 -1.41 -23.31
N VAL A 97 5.98 -1.62 -22.01
CA VAL A 97 6.55 -2.82 -21.43
C VAL A 97 5.54 -3.96 -21.54
N LYS A 98 5.98 -5.08 -22.13
CA LYS A 98 5.22 -6.34 -22.21
C LYS A 98 4.68 -6.75 -20.86
N TYR A 99 3.46 -7.29 -20.86
CA TYR A 99 2.77 -7.85 -19.68
C TYR A 99 2.40 -6.85 -18.57
N LEU A 100 2.77 -5.59 -18.72
CA LEU A 100 2.54 -4.54 -17.74
C LEU A 100 1.25 -3.79 -18.07
N THR A 101 0.57 -3.27 -17.05
CA THR A 101 -0.46 -2.25 -17.19
C THR A 101 -0.33 -1.22 -16.05
N ILE A 102 -0.78 -0.01 -16.30
CA ILE A 102 -0.87 1.06 -15.30
C ILE A 102 -2.33 1.50 -15.13
N GLN A 103 -2.82 1.42 -13.91
CA GLN A 103 -4.18 1.83 -13.56
C GLN A 103 -4.15 3.06 -12.66
N LYS A 104 -5.05 4.01 -12.92
CA LYS A 104 -5.10 5.27 -12.19
C LYS A 104 -6.14 5.21 -11.07
N GLN A 105 -5.79 5.75 -9.90
CA GLN A 105 -6.70 5.94 -8.76
C GLN A 105 -7.53 4.69 -8.40
N VAL A 106 -6.93 3.51 -8.49
CA VAL A 106 -7.64 2.26 -8.21
C VAL A 106 -7.85 2.04 -6.72
N ASN A 107 -9.01 1.52 -6.36
CA ASN A 107 -9.31 1.16 -4.99
C ASN A 107 -8.66 -0.18 -4.64
N LEU A 108 -7.87 -0.23 -3.55
CA LEU A 108 -7.38 -1.51 -3.04
C LEU A 108 -8.39 -2.15 -2.07
N VAL A 109 -8.42 -3.49 -2.04
CA VAL A 109 -9.35 -4.27 -1.20
C VAL A 109 -8.99 -4.13 0.28
N LYS A 110 -9.86 -3.47 1.05
CA LYS A 110 -9.66 -3.13 2.47
C LYS A 110 -9.39 -4.33 3.38
N ASP A 111 -9.84 -5.53 3.01
CA ASP A 111 -9.67 -6.75 3.81
C ASP A 111 -8.20 -7.11 4.05
N TYR A 112 -7.30 -6.55 3.22
CA TYR A 112 -5.86 -6.70 3.33
C TYR A 112 -5.17 -5.60 4.16
N LEU A 113 -5.90 -4.64 4.71
CA LEU A 113 -5.31 -3.64 5.60
C LEU A 113 -4.64 -4.30 6.82
N PRO A 114 -3.50 -3.77 7.29
CA PRO A 114 -2.93 -4.14 8.58
C PRO A 114 -3.96 -4.08 9.70
N LYS A 115 -3.96 -5.11 10.54
CA LYS A 115 -4.79 -5.14 11.73
C LYS A 115 -4.12 -4.34 12.84
N PRO A 116 -4.89 -3.68 13.71
CA PRO A 116 -4.29 -2.99 14.84
C PRO A 116 -3.64 -4.02 15.78
N PRO A 117 -2.44 -3.75 16.32
CA PRO A 117 -1.80 -4.62 17.30
C PRO A 117 -2.58 -4.72 18.62
N TYR A 118 -3.37 -3.68 18.96
CA TYR A 118 -4.18 -3.63 20.16
C TYR A 118 -5.61 -3.14 19.86
N ALA A 119 -6.60 -3.63 20.61
CA ALA A 119 -8.00 -3.27 20.44
C ALA A 119 -8.30 -1.77 20.68
N THR A 120 -7.41 -1.07 21.39
CA THR A 120 -7.52 0.37 21.68
C THR A 120 -7.13 1.25 20.50
N ILE A 121 -6.33 0.77 19.54
CA ILE A 121 -5.81 1.57 18.43
C ILE A 121 -6.91 2.18 17.56
N PRO A 122 -7.96 1.43 17.13
CA PRO A 122 -9.05 2.04 16.37
C PRO A 122 -9.86 3.07 17.16
N ALA A 123 -9.95 2.93 18.49
CA ALA A 123 -10.64 3.91 19.33
C ALA A 123 -9.83 5.22 19.46
N LEU A 124 -8.50 5.11 19.49
CA LEU A 124 -7.59 6.26 19.60
C LEU A 124 -7.38 6.98 18.27
N PHE A 125 -7.24 6.24 17.17
CA PHE A 125 -6.80 6.78 15.89
C PHE A 125 -7.79 6.56 14.74
N GLY A 126 -8.91 5.87 14.98
CA GLY A 126 -9.84 5.47 13.91
C GLY A 126 -9.31 4.32 13.06
N ALA A 127 -10.14 3.85 12.13
CA ALA A 127 -9.75 2.84 11.16
C ALA A 127 -8.89 3.42 10.03
N LEU A 128 -7.94 2.64 9.52
CA LEU A 128 -7.18 3.00 8.34
C LEU A 128 -8.12 3.24 7.14
N ALA A 129 -7.93 4.38 6.48
CA ALA A 129 -8.67 4.72 5.27
C ALA A 129 -8.32 3.74 4.12
N ARG A 130 -9.23 3.62 3.13
CA ARG A 130 -8.99 2.76 1.96
C ARG A 130 -7.72 3.25 1.24
N PRO A 131 -6.78 2.35 0.94
CA PRO A 131 -5.65 2.71 0.09
C PRO A 131 -6.10 2.89 -1.36
N GLN A 132 -5.68 3.99 -1.98
CA GLN A 132 -5.99 4.34 -3.36
C GLN A 132 -4.73 4.96 -3.98
N PRO A 133 -3.84 4.15 -4.58
CA PRO A 133 -2.68 4.70 -5.27
C PRO A 133 -3.09 5.52 -6.50
N ASP A 134 -2.41 6.65 -6.75
CA ASP A 134 -2.66 7.50 -7.92
C ASP A 134 -2.30 6.77 -9.22
N SER A 135 -1.19 6.03 -9.19
CA SER A 135 -0.80 5.08 -10.22
C SER A 135 -0.51 3.72 -9.59
N CYS A 136 -1.08 2.66 -10.16
CA CYS A 136 -0.87 1.28 -9.73
C CYS A 136 -0.41 0.45 -10.92
N ILE A 137 0.79 -0.11 -10.82
CA ILE A 137 1.42 -0.93 -11.85
C ILE A 137 1.42 -2.37 -11.40
N GLY A 138 0.93 -3.25 -12.28
CA GLY A 138 0.91 -4.68 -12.09
C GLY A 138 0.87 -5.40 -13.44
N TYR A 139 0.51 -6.67 -13.39
CA TYR A 139 0.42 -7.52 -14.58
C TYR A 139 -0.95 -7.35 -15.26
N ILE A 140 -0.96 -7.25 -16.59
CA ILE A 140 -2.18 -7.19 -17.39
C ILE A 140 -2.95 -8.53 -17.30
N THR A 141 -4.28 -8.45 -17.23
CA THR A 141 -5.16 -9.63 -17.26
C THR A 141 -5.42 -10.08 -18.69
N ALA A 142 -5.76 -11.35 -18.90
CA ALA A 142 -6.11 -11.86 -20.23
C ALA A 142 -7.32 -11.12 -20.82
N ASP A 143 -8.35 -10.86 -20.01
CA ASP A 143 -9.52 -10.09 -20.41
C ASP A 143 -9.20 -8.69 -20.92
N ASN A 144 -8.17 -8.03 -20.38
CA ASN A 144 -7.77 -6.71 -20.83
C ASN A 144 -6.88 -6.77 -22.06
N ALA A 145 -5.96 -7.73 -22.13
CA ALA A 145 -5.13 -7.96 -23.30
C ALA A 145 -5.97 -8.28 -24.55
N GLY A 146 -7.05 -9.06 -24.40
CA GLY A 146 -7.97 -9.45 -25.46
C GLY A 146 -8.83 -8.32 -26.04
N LYS A 147 -8.88 -7.14 -25.40
CA LYS A 147 -9.60 -5.96 -25.93
C LYS A 147 -8.87 -5.26 -27.08
N TYR A 148 -7.62 -5.64 -27.34
CA TYR A 148 -6.77 -5.01 -28.34
C TYR A 148 -6.68 -5.83 -29.62
N HIS A 149 -6.50 -5.15 -30.75
CA HIS A 149 -6.21 -5.77 -32.05
C HIS A 149 -4.91 -5.21 -32.66
N PRO A 150 -3.86 -6.05 -32.87
CA PRO A 150 -3.77 -7.45 -32.41
C PRO A 150 -3.81 -7.56 -30.88
N GLU A 151 -4.14 -8.75 -30.39
CA GLU A 151 -4.20 -9.06 -28.96
C GLU A 151 -2.81 -8.88 -28.32
N LEU A 152 -2.79 -8.31 -27.11
CA LEU A 152 -1.54 -8.11 -26.37
C LEU A 152 -1.08 -9.42 -25.73
N ALA A 153 0.22 -9.54 -25.47
CA ALA A 153 0.74 -10.73 -24.81
C ALA A 153 0.35 -10.72 -23.31
N THR A 154 0.01 -11.89 -22.77
CA THR A 154 -0.33 -12.07 -21.35
C THR A 154 0.80 -12.77 -20.58
N PRO A 155 1.06 -12.38 -19.31
CA PRO A 155 2.08 -13.06 -18.49
C PRO A 155 1.59 -14.40 -17.94
N PHE A 156 0.27 -14.58 -17.85
CA PHE A 156 -0.39 -15.75 -17.32
C PHE A 156 -1.03 -16.58 -18.43
N THR A 157 -1.06 -17.91 -18.27
CA THR A 157 -1.94 -18.76 -19.07
C THR A 157 -3.40 -18.50 -18.68
N ARG A 158 -4.35 -18.95 -19.49
CA ARG A 158 -5.78 -18.76 -19.20
C ARG A 158 -6.18 -19.36 -17.84
N GLU A 159 -5.61 -20.51 -17.48
CA GLU A 159 -5.84 -21.18 -16.21
C GLU A 159 -5.23 -20.38 -15.05
N GLU A 160 -4.00 -19.89 -15.20
CA GLU A 160 -3.33 -19.04 -14.20
C GLU A 160 -4.10 -17.73 -13.99
N ASP A 161 -4.57 -17.10 -15.06
CA ASP A 161 -5.37 -15.87 -15.05
C ASP A 161 -6.71 -16.09 -14.33
N SER A 162 -7.41 -17.20 -14.66
CA SER A 162 -8.64 -17.60 -13.97
C SER A 162 -8.44 -17.84 -12.47
N ILE A 163 -7.28 -18.40 -12.09
CA ILE A 163 -6.89 -18.54 -10.69
C ILE A 163 -6.71 -17.14 -10.08
N ALA A 164 -5.89 -16.29 -10.70
CA ALA A 164 -5.55 -14.95 -10.20
C ALA A 164 -6.76 -14.00 -10.09
N ASP A 165 -7.76 -14.15 -10.96
CA ASP A 165 -9.02 -13.40 -10.93
C ASP A 165 -10.03 -13.93 -9.91
N CYS A 166 -9.76 -15.09 -9.30
CA CYS A 166 -10.67 -15.67 -8.34
C CYS A 166 -10.93 -14.71 -7.18
N ARG A 167 -12.20 -14.56 -6.84
CA ARG A 167 -12.67 -13.62 -5.80
C ARG A 167 -11.90 -13.84 -4.51
N GLY A 168 -11.19 -12.80 -4.08
CA GLY A 168 -10.37 -12.82 -2.89
C GLY A 168 -8.88 -12.89 -3.18
N ILE A 169 -8.41 -13.22 -4.39
CA ILE A 169 -6.99 -13.08 -4.75
C ILE A 169 -6.70 -11.68 -5.28
N ASN A 170 -7.54 -11.12 -6.14
CA ASN A 170 -7.23 -9.82 -6.70
C ASN A 170 -7.37 -8.70 -5.63
N VAL A 171 -6.26 -8.02 -5.34
CA VAL A 171 -6.18 -6.91 -4.39
C VAL A 171 -6.64 -5.58 -4.99
N VAL A 172 -6.68 -5.48 -6.32
CA VAL A 172 -7.13 -4.29 -7.03
C VAL A 172 -8.62 -4.45 -7.35
N HIS A 173 -9.43 -3.55 -6.82
CA HIS A 173 -10.88 -3.66 -6.95
C HIS A 173 -11.35 -3.20 -8.33
N ASN A 174 -12.02 -4.08 -9.07
CA ASN A 174 -12.66 -3.81 -10.36
C ASN A 174 -11.71 -3.17 -11.40
N ALA A 175 -10.43 -3.53 -11.39
CA ALA A 175 -9.47 -3.07 -12.37
C ALA A 175 -8.72 -4.27 -12.99
N PRO A 176 -8.34 -4.18 -14.27
CA PRO A 176 -7.64 -5.25 -14.97
C PRO A 176 -6.16 -5.28 -14.59
N THR A 177 -5.86 -5.59 -13.33
CA THR A 177 -4.49 -5.66 -12.84
C THR A 177 -4.33 -6.77 -11.83
N HIS A 178 -3.36 -7.64 -12.09
CA HIS A 178 -2.94 -8.69 -11.19
C HIS A 178 -1.66 -8.31 -10.44
N PHE A 179 -1.56 -8.76 -9.19
CA PHE A 179 -0.39 -8.66 -8.31
C PHE A 179 0.42 -7.35 -8.48
N PRO A 180 -0.12 -6.20 -8.02
CA PRO A 180 0.61 -4.94 -8.05
C PRO A 180 2.02 -5.07 -7.48
N PHE A 181 2.99 -4.50 -8.17
CA PHE A 181 4.38 -4.52 -7.75
C PHE A 181 5.02 -3.13 -7.69
N LEU A 182 4.38 -2.11 -8.26
CA LEU A 182 4.80 -0.72 -8.12
C LEU A 182 3.58 0.19 -7.97
N THR A 183 3.60 1.10 -6.99
CA THR A 183 2.59 2.16 -6.85
C THR A 183 3.25 3.54 -6.84
N ALA A 184 2.52 4.57 -7.22
CA ALA A 184 2.98 5.95 -7.15
C ALA A 184 2.00 6.83 -6.37
N GLN A 185 2.54 7.84 -5.71
CA GLN A 185 1.81 8.94 -5.09
C GLN A 185 2.36 10.26 -5.64
N TRP A 186 1.46 11.08 -6.16
CA TRP A 186 1.77 12.37 -6.73
C TRP A 186 1.25 13.45 -5.80
N LYS A 187 2.04 14.50 -5.64
CA LYS A 187 1.66 15.74 -4.97
C LYS A 187 2.15 16.89 -5.84
N SER A 188 1.58 18.07 -5.65
CA SER A 188 2.08 19.29 -6.25
C SER A 188 2.31 20.33 -5.17
N GLY A 189 3.44 21.05 -5.25
CA GLY A 189 3.75 22.14 -4.34
C GLY A 189 2.70 23.25 -4.33
N GLN A 190 1.94 23.44 -5.41
CA GLN A 190 0.92 24.49 -5.50
C GLN A 190 -0.26 24.29 -4.55
N THR A 191 -0.65 23.04 -4.30
CA THR A 191 -1.80 22.74 -3.44
C THR A 191 -1.42 22.76 -1.96
N GLY A 192 -0.18 23.12 -1.61
CA GLY A 192 0.35 23.02 -0.25
C GLY A 192 0.48 21.57 0.23
N GLU A 193 0.36 20.61 -0.70
CA GLU A 193 0.60 19.21 -0.43
C GLU A 193 2.08 18.88 -0.64
N CYS A 194 2.61 17.94 0.15
CA CYS A 194 4.06 17.71 0.20
C CYS A 194 4.42 16.22 0.28
N GLN A 195 5.72 15.95 0.20
CA GLN A 195 6.26 14.59 0.25
C GLN A 195 5.87 13.81 1.50
N ILE A 196 5.66 14.49 2.62
CA ILE A 196 5.23 13.84 3.86
C ILE A 196 3.86 13.19 3.63
N GLN A 197 2.92 13.88 2.98
CA GLN A 197 1.60 13.33 2.69
C GLN A 197 1.69 12.18 1.67
N ALA A 198 2.49 12.35 0.61
CA ALA A 198 2.73 11.28 -0.36
C ALA A 198 3.29 10.03 0.33
N SER A 199 4.26 10.18 1.24
CA SER A 199 4.87 9.07 1.98
C SER A 199 3.90 8.36 2.90
N VAL A 200 3.00 9.10 3.58
CA VAL A 200 1.95 8.52 4.44
C VAL A 200 0.97 7.69 3.61
N GLN A 201 0.55 8.18 2.46
CA GLN A 201 -0.33 7.43 1.56
C GLN A 201 0.38 6.22 0.96
N ALA A 202 1.63 6.38 0.53
CA ALA A 202 2.47 5.31 0.01
C ALA A 202 2.69 4.19 1.03
N ALA A 203 2.98 4.52 2.29
CA ALA A 203 3.15 3.56 3.37
C ALA A 203 1.88 2.74 3.62
N ARG A 204 0.71 3.38 3.59
CA ARG A 204 -0.58 2.71 3.72
C ARG A 204 -0.85 1.76 2.54
N ASN A 205 -0.57 2.22 1.31
CA ASN A 205 -0.70 1.43 0.08
C ASN A 205 0.21 0.20 0.13
N GLY A 206 1.49 0.40 0.43
CA GLY A 206 2.48 -0.67 0.48
C GLY A 206 2.23 -1.67 1.61
N ALA A 207 1.84 -1.21 2.81
CA ALA A 207 1.49 -2.11 3.91
C ALA A 207 0.32 -3.05 3.55
N LEU A 208 -0.69 -2.55 2.85
CA LEU A 208 -1.80 -3.38 2.34
C LEU A 208 -1.29 -4.40 1.31
N ILE A 209 -0.52 -3.97 0.31
CA ILE A 209 -0.03 -4.85 -0.77
C ILE A 209 0.90 -5.93 -0.21
N VAL A 210 1.81 -5.57 0.70
CA VAL A 210 2.69 -6.54 1.37
C VAL A 210 1.89 -7.55 2.19
N ASN A 211 0.86 -7.10 2.92
CA ASN A 211 0.00 -8.00 3.70
C ASN A 211 -0.81 -8.94 2.78
N TYR A 212 -1.26 -8.43 1.63
CA TYR A 212 -1.90 -9.22 0.58
C TYR A 212 -0.96 -10.31 0.06
N MET A 213 0.25 -9.94 -0.38
CA MET A 213 1.23 -10.91 -0.88
C MET A 213 1.59 -11.94 0.19
N HIS A 214 1.73 -11.52 1.45
CA HIS A 214 1.97 -12.42 2.57
C HIS A 214 0.83 -13.44 2.74
N GLN A 215 -0.44 -13.03 2.65
CA GLN A 215 -1.57 -13.96 2.74
C GLN A 215 -1.63 -14.91 1.54
N PHE A 216 -1.35 -14.41 0.33
CA PHE A 216 -1.26 -15.24 -0.87
C PHE A 216 -0.22 -16.36 -0.72
N TYR A 217 1.02 -16.02 -0.33
CA TYR A 217 2.07 -17.02 -0.17
C TYR A 217 1.86 -17.94 1.04
N LEU A 218 1.26 -17.45 2.13
CA LEU A 218 0.93 -18.28 3.28
C LEU A 218 -0.10 -19.37 2.92
N LEU A 219 -1.07 -19.03 2.06
CA LEU A 219 -2.05 -19.99 1.55
C LEU A 219 -1.46 -20.93 0.50
N ALA A 220 -0.55 -20.45 -0.34
CA ALA A 220 0.15 -21.30 -1.30
C ALA A 220 1.07 -22.31 -0.61
N TYR A 221 1.73 -21.91 0.48
CA TYR A 221 2.75 -22.72 1.14
C TYR A 221 2.58 -22.74 2.67
N PRO A 222 1.58 -23.47 3.21
CA PRO A 222 1.26 -23.47 4.63
C PRO A 222 2.38 -23.98 5.54
N ASN A 223 3.33 -24.74 4.99
CA ASN A 223 4.45 -25.32 5.73
C ASN A 223 5.69 -24.42 5.81
N ARG A 224 5.62 -23.18 5.28
CA ARG A 224 6.72 -22.20 5.41
C ARG A 224 6.19 -20.78 5.52
N ALA A 225 6.98 -19.91 6.13
CA ALA A 225 6.71 -18.49 6.08
C ALA A 225 7.00 -17.92 4.66
N PRO A 226 6.17 -16.98 4.17
CA PRO A 226 6.53 -16.15 3.03
C PRO A 226 7.81 -15.38 3.29
N THR A 227 8.69 -15.32 2.29
CA THR A 227 9.93 -14.55 2.41
C THR A 227 9.69 -13.05 2.21
N PRO A 228 10.55 -12.17 2.74
CA PRO A 228 10.49 -10.75 2.44
C PRO A 228 10.58 -10.45 0.94
N LEU A 229 11.41 -11.20 0.20
CA LEU A 229 11.60 -11.01 -1.24
C LEU A 229 10.33 -11.32 -2.05
N GLU A 230 9.59 -12.36 -1.66
CA GLU A 230 8.30 -12.72 -2.28
C GLU A 230 7.20 -11.68 -2.03
N THR A 231 7.26 -11.03 -0.86
CA THR A 231 6.16 -10.19 -0.36
C THR A 231 6.43 -8.70 -0.44
N CYS A 232 7.66 -8.28 -0.78
CA CYS A 232 8.00 -6.87 -0.83
C CYS A 232 7.19 -6.11 -1.88
N HIS A 233 7.09 -4.81 -1.70
CA HIS A 233 6.47 -3.90 -2.65
C HIS A 233 7.36 -2.68 -2.83
N PHE A 234 7.36 -2.07 -4.00
CA PHE A 234 8.04 -0.80 -4.23
C PHE A 234 7.01 0.29 -4.45
N SER A 235 7.24 1.47 -3.93
CA SER A 235 6.44 2.63 -4.28
C SER A 235 7.30 3.83 -4.59
N MET A 236 6.71 4.77 -5.31
CA MET A 236 7.32 6.06 -5.60
C MET A 236 6.46 7.18 -5.01
N THR A 237 7.10 8.23 -4.50
CA THR A 237 6.43 9.47 -4.12
C THR A 237 7.11 10.64 -4.81
N THR A 238 6.33 11.66 -5.18
CA THR A 238 6.87 12.86 -5.80
C THR A 238 6.01 14.09 -5.52
N GLU A 239 6.65 15.20 -5.18
CA GLU A 239 6.07 16.55 -5.20
C GLU A 239 6.55 17.42 -6.37
N CYS A 240 6.99 16.80 -7.47
CA CYS A 240 7.55 17.44 -8.69
C CYS A 240 8.93 18.10 -8.52
N TYR A 241 9.46 18.17 -7.30
CA TYR A 241 10.84 18.58 -7.03
C TYR A 241 11.75 17.40 -6.77
N THR A 242 11.22 16.39 -6.09
CA THR A 242 11.94 15.17 -5.71
C THR A 242 11.14 13.94 -6.07
N ILE A 243 11.84 12.90 -6.49
CA ILE A 243 11.32 11.54 -6.60
C ILE A 243 11.96 10.75 -5.46
N ILE A 244 11.16 10.06 -4.66
CA ILE A 244 11.68 9.10 -3.68
C ILE A 244 11.14 7.71 -4.04
N LEU A 245 12.07 6.76 -4.14
CA LEU A 245 11.76 5.35 -4.29
C LEU A 245 11.82 4.68 -2.91
N TRP A 246 10.77 3.93 -2.59
CA TRP A 246 10.57 3.27 -1.31
C TRP A 246 10.49 1.77 -1.50
N ILE A 247 11.03 1.01 -0.55
CA ILE A 247 10.79 -0.42 -0.41
C ILE A 247 9.91 -0.69 0.81
N HIS A 248 8.94 -1.57 0.65
CA HIS A 248 8.01 -1.98 1.69
C HIS A 248 8.18 -3.46 1.99
N TRP A 249 8.17 -3.81 3.27
CA TRP A 249 8.15 -5.21 3.69
C TRP A 249 7.44 -5.39 5.02
N ARG A 250 7.16 -6.65 5.34
CA ARG A 250 6.54 -7.07 6.59
C ARG A 250 7.55 -7.90 7.36
N GLU A 251 7.65 -7.64 8.65
CA GLU A 251 8.45 -8.45 9.56
C GLU A 251 7.67 -8.76 10.83
N VAL A 252 8.08 -9.82 11.51
CA VAL A 252 7.60 -10.13 12.85
C VAL A 252 8.75 -9.84 13.79
N ASN A 253 8.55 -8.93 14.74
CA ASN A 253 9.58 -8.63 15.72
C ASN A 253 9.72 -9.82 16.67
N PRO A 254 10.93 -10.39 16.82
CA PRO A 254 11.14 -11.57 17.65
C PRO A 254 10.91 -11.33 19.14
N MET A 255 10.96 -10.07 19.60
CA MET A 255 10.84 -9.74 21.02
C MET A 255 9.39 -9.65 21.50
N ASP A 256 8.51 -9.05 20.70
CA ASP A 256 7.09 -8.82 21.06
C ASP A 256 6.12 -9.72 20.27
N GLY A 257 6.61 -10.44 19.26
CA GLY A 257 5.79 -11.25 18.35
C GLY A 257 4.88 -10.43 17.43
N GLN A 258 4.99 -9.11 17.46
CA GLN A 258 4.12 -8.20 16.73
C GLN A 258 4.55 -8.08 15.28
N VAL A 259 3.57 -7.79 14.44
CA VAL A 259 3.77 -7.58 13.01
C VAL A 259 4.06 -6.10 12.77
N TYR A 260 5.12 -5.81 12.04
CA TYR A 260 5.47 -4.47 11.59
C TYR A 260 5.48 -4.41 10.07
N PHE A 261 4.99 -3.29 9.54
CA PHE A 261 5.04 -2.94 8.13
C PHE A 261 6.02 -1.79 7.97
N ARG A 262 7.12 -2.06 7.28
CA ARG A 262 8.23 -1.11 7.12
C ARG A 262 8.16 -0.48 5.74
N MET A 263 8.50 0.80 5.68
CA MET A 263 8.79 1.53 4.45
C MET A 263 10.08 2.31 4.66
N GLU A 264 11.12 2.03 3.88
CA GLU A 264 12.41 2.73 3.96
C GLU A 264 12.83 3.23 2.57
N GLU A 265 13.59 4.33 2.57
CA GLU A 265 14.10 4.93 1.34
C GLU A 265 15.13 4.01 0.65
N VAL A 266 14.96 3.84 -0.66
CA VAL A 266 15.92 3.13 -1.53
C VAL A 266 16.82 4.13 -2.23
N GLU A 267 16.22 5.17 -2.82
CA GLU A 267 16.90 6.22 -3.56
C GLU A 267 16.04 7.48 -3.62
N MET A 268 16.71 8.63 -3.66
CA MET A 268 16.07 9.93 -3.85
C MET A 268 16.73 10.66 -5.02
N ALA A 269 15.90 11.20 -5.92
CA ALA A 269 16.36 12.06 -6.99
C ALA A 269 15.78 13.45 -6.91
N ARG A 270 16.63 14.47 -7.10
CA ARG A 270 16.17 15.84 -7.35
C ARG A 270 15.90 15.98 -8.85
N MET A 271 14.67 16.29 -9.24
CA MET A 271 14.28 16.30 -10.67
C MET A 271 15.08 17.30 -11.53
N ARG A 272 15.65 18.35 -10.92
CA ARG A 272 16.52 19.31 -11.61
C ARG A 272 17.92 18.78 -11.94
N LYS A 273 18.32 17.64 -11.37
CA LYS A 273 19.65 17.05 -11.54
C LYS A 273 19.52 15.80 -12.41
N LEU A 274 20.06 15.88 -13.62
CA LEU A 274 19.96 14.79 -14.59
C LEU A 274 20.54 13.48 -14.03
N ASP A 275 21.71 13.53 -13.38
CA ASP A 275 22.38 12.33 -12.82
C ASP A 275 21.52 11.63 -11.76
N ASP A 276 20.90 12.39 -10.87
CA ASP A 276 19.98 11.88 -9.85
C ASP A 276 18.80 11.14 -10.53
N VAL A 277 18.19 11.76 -11.55
CA VAL A 277 17.05 11.18 -12.28
C VAL A 277 17.47 9.94 -13.07
N LEU A 278 18.65 9.95 -13.68
CA LEU A 278 19.22 8.80 -14.38
C LEU A 278 19.38 7.60 -13.44
N GLU A 279 19.86 7.83 -12.22
CA GLU A 279 20.04 6.77 -11.22
C GLU A 279 18.70 6.15 -10.82
N VAL A 280 17.69 6.96 -10.48
CA VAL A 280 16.36 6.45 -10.14
C VAL A 280 15.73 5.71 -11.32
N ARG A 281 15.85 6.22 -12.55
CA ARG A 281 15.34 5.55 -13.75
C ARG A 281 16.03 4.22 -14.00
N LYS A 282 17.34 4.12 -13.76
CA LYS A 282 18.10 2.87 -13.83
C LYS A 282 17.58 1.85 -12.82
N ILE A 283 17.42 2.25 -11.55
CA ILE A 283 16.89 1.38 -10.48
C ILE A 283 15.48 0.89 -10.83
N LEU A 284 14.60 1.79 -11.26
CA LEU A 284 13.24 1.46 -11.68
C LEU A 284 13.24 0.46 -12.84
N LYS A 285 14.14 0.61 -13.83
CA LYS A 285 14.24 -0.34 -14.94
C LYS A 285 14.75 -1.71 -14.50
N ASN A 286 15.78 -1.75 -13.65
CA ASN A 286 16.24 -2.99 -13.00
C ASN A 286 15.10 -3.66 -12.21
N TYR A 287 14.24 -2.87 -11.58
CA TYR A 287 13.11 -3.40 -10.81
C TYR A 287 12.02 -4.00 -11.69
N ILE A 288 11.74 -3.40 -12.86
CA ILE A 288 10.84 -4.01 -13.85
C ILE A 288 11.38 -5.35 -14.33
N ASP A 289 12.68 -5.46 -14.60
CA ASP A 289 13.29 -6.73 -15.00
C ASP A 289 13.16 -7.80 -13.91
N PHE A 290 13.37 -7.43 -12.64
CA PHE A 290 13.11 -8.31 -11.50
C PHE A 290 11.62 -8.72 -11.40
N ALA A 291 10.71 -7.77 -11.60
CA ALA A 291 9.27 -8.02 -11.55
C ALA A 291 8.84 -9.01 -12.65
N MET A 292 9.29 -8.80 -13.88
CA MET A 292 8.99 -9.68 -15.03
C MET A 292 9.74 -11.02 -14.98
N GLY A 293 10.85 -11.08 -14.26
CA GLY A 293 11.66 -12.28 -14.11
C GLY A 293 11.30 -13.10 -12.87
N GLU A 294 12.07 -12.89 -11.80
CA GLU A 294 12.02 -13.73 -10.60
C GLU A 294 10.67 -13.63 -9.87
N ARG A 295 10.12 -12.42 -9.73
CA ARG A 295 8.84 -12.22 -9.04
C ARG A 295 7.69 -12.91 -9.78
N LEU A 296 7.55 -12.67 -11.09
CA LEU A 296 6.50 -13.30 -11.90
C LEU A 296 6.61 -14.83 -11.88
N ARG A 297 7.84 -15.37 -12.01
CA ARG A 297 8.08 -16.83 -11.92
C ARG A 297 7.65 -17.40 -10.56
N SER A 298 7.95 -16.68 -9.48
CA SER A 298 7.55 -17.08 -8.13
C SER A 298 6.01 -17.09 -7.97
N ILE A 299 5.33 -16.06 -8.46
CA ILE A 299 3.86 -15.97 -8.42
C ILE A 299 3.23 -17.12 -9.21
N LYS A 300 3.68 -17.36 -10.46
CA LYS A 300 3.18 -18.46 -11.30
C LYS A 300 3.36 -19.82 -10.62
N LYS A 301 4.50 -20.05 -9.96
CA LYS A 301 4.76 -21.27 -9.18
C LYS A 301 3.83 -21.41 -7.96
N ALA A 302 3.38 -20.30 -7.39
CA ALA A 302 2.49 -20.29 -6.23
C ALA A 302 1.01 -20.47 -6.60
N LEU A 303 0.57 -20.06 -7.79
CA LEU A 303 -0.84 -20.13 -8.22
C LEU A 303 -1.45 -21.54 -8.10
N PRO A 304 -0.83 -22.63 -8.60
CA PRO A 304 -1.39 -23.98 -8.47
C PRO A 304 -1.47 -24.46 -7.02
N ALA A 305 -0.50 -24.09 -6.18
CA ALA A 305 -0.46 -24.47 -4.77
C ALA A 305 -1.48 -23.67 -3.93
N PHE A 306 -1.74 -22.43 -4.34
CA PHE A 306 -2.76 -21.58 -3.74
C PHE A 306 -4.18 -22.11 -3.99
N TRP A 307 -4.46 -22.57 -5.22
CA TRP A 307 -5.83 -22.84 -5.68
C TRP A 307 -6.64 -23.78 -4.76
N PRO A 308 -6.12 -24.92 -4.28
CA PRO A 308 -6.85 -25.79 -3.36
C PRO A 308 -7.20 -25.10 -2.02
N ASN A 309 -6.38 -24.16 -1.58
CA ASN A 309 -6.49 -23.51 -0.27
C ASN A 309 -7.33 -22.23 -0.28
N ARG A 310 -7.83 -21.78 -1.44
CA ARG A 310 -8.56 -20.51 -1.62
C ARG A 310 -9.78 -20.33 -0.71
N HIS A 311 -10.46 -21.42 -0.33
CA HIS A 311 -11.61 -21.34 0.57
C HIS A 311 -11.25 -20.85 1.97
N ASN A 312 -9.98 -21.02 2.37
CA ASN A 312 -9.46 -20.60 3.67
C ASN A 312 -9.18 -19.09 3.73
N ILE A 313 -9.23 -18.34 2.63
CA ILE A 313 -9.03 -16.87 2.63
C ILE A 313 -10.01 -16.21 3.61
N LYS A 314 -11.29 -16.56 3.53
CA LYS A 314 -12.32 -16.01 4.44
C LYS A 314 -12.04 -16.38 5.89
N ALA A 315 -11.57 -17.61 6.14
CA ALA A 315 -11.21 -18.05 7.48
C ALA A 315 -9.99 -17.28 8.02
N ILE A 316 -8.97 -17.02 7.21
CA ILE A 316 -7.79 -16.23 7.63
C ILE A 316 -8.17 -14.78 7.89
N ILE A 317 -8.99 -14.18 7.01
CA ILE A 317 -9.46 -12.80 7.19
C ILE A 317 -10.33 -12.69 8.44
N LYS A 318 -11.27 -13.64 8.65
CA LYS A 318 -12.25 -13.65 9.76
C LYS A 318 -11.70 -14.12 11.10
N SER A 319 -10.90 -15.19 11.15
CA SER A 319 -10.28 -15.73 12.39
C SER A 319 -9.44 -14.67 13.10
N ARG A 320 -8.73 -13.85 12.32
CA ARG A 320 -7.99 -12.70 12.84
C ARG A 320 -8.88 -11.51 13.27
N ASN A 321 -10.19 -11.50 12.99
CA ASN A 321 -11.11 -10.48 13.51
C ASN A 321 -11.63 -10.86 14.92
N SER A 322 -11.58 -12.15 15.27
CA SER A 322 -12.08 -12.69 16.53
C SER A 322 -11.06 -12.70 17.67
N THR A 323 -9.76 -12.56 17.39
CA THR A 323 -8.71 -12.62 18.42
C THR A 323 -8.67 -11.40 19.35
N ALA A 324 -9.47 -10.36 19.07
CA ALA A 324 -9.61 -9.18 19.93
C ALA A 324 -10.71 -9.30 21.01
N ARG A 325 -11.37 -10.46 21.17
CA ARG A 325 -12.51 -10.63 22.09
C ARG A 325 -12.32 -11.65 23.21
N SER A 326 -11.11 -12.14 23.43
CA SER A 326 -10.81 -13.09 24.51
C SER A 326 -9.71 -12.58 25.43
N THR A 327 -9.87 -11.39 25.97
CA THR A 327 -9.36 -11.08 27.30
C THR A 327 -10.53 -11.25 28.26
N SER A 328 -10.67 -12.44 28.82
CA SER A 328 -11.39 -12.62 30.06
C SER A 328 -10.77 -11.67 31.08
N GLU A 329 -11.51 -10.65 31.48
CA GLU A 329 -11.17 -9.85 32.65
C GLU A 329 -10.99 -10.82 33.83
N PRO A 330 -9.87 -10.79 34.56
CA PRO A 330 -9.84 -11.44 35.86
C PRO A 330 -10.78 -10.62 36.75
N GLN A 331 -11.95 -11.18 37.06
CA GLN A 331 -12.77 -10.72 38.18
C GLN A 331 -11.89 -10.81 39.43
N LEU A 332 -11.38 -9.67 39.88
CA LEU A 332 -10.89 -9.50 41.23
C LEU A 332 -12.11 -9.38 42.13
N ASP A 333 -12.52 -10.51 42.69
CA ASP A 333 -13.45 -10.55 43.83
C ASP A 333 -12.79 -9.82 45.00
N MET A 334 -13.26 -8.62 45.30
CA MET A 334 -13.03 -8.02 46.62
C MET A 334 -14.14 -8.46 47.58
N PRO A 335 -13.80 -8.88 48.81
CA PRO A 335 -14.77 -9.00 49.88
C PRO A 335 -14.84 -7.65 50.63
N MET A 336 -16.01 -7.03 50.72
CA MET A 336 -16.31 -6.16 51.86
C MET A 336 -17.75 -6.35 52.35
N THR A 337 -17.79 -6.52 53.67
CA THR A 337 -18.85 -6.78 54.64
C THR A 337 -19.90 -5.67 54.80
N PRO A 338 -20.98 -5.92 55.58
CA PRO A 338 -22.25 -5.19 55.49
C PRO A 338 -22.31 -4.00 56.45
N SER A 339 -23.20 -3.04 56.17
CA SER A 339 -23.85 -2.20 57.19
C SER A 339 -25.14 -1.57 56.66
N ASP A 340 -26.00 -1.33 57.63
CA ASP A 340 -27.45 -1.22 57.61
C ASP A 340 -28.05 0.13 57.19
N THR A 341 -29.33 0.02 56.79
CA THR A 341 -30.48 0.93 57.00
C THR A 341 -30.37 2.43 56.69
N GLY A 342 -31.28 2.88 55.82
CA GLY A 342 -31.69 4.28 55.73
C GLY A 342 -32.71 4.50 54.62
N ASN A 343 -34.00 4.30 54.93
CA ASN A 343 -35.14 4.74 54.13
C ASN A 343 -35.05 6.24 53.83
N LEU A 344 -35.49 6.66 52.64
CA LEU A 344 -36.43 7.76 52.39
C LEU A 344 -36.65 7.95 50.88
N ASP A 345 -37.88 7.65 50.46
CA ASP A 345 -38.76 8.34 49.52
C ASP A 345 -38.36 8.69 48.06
N GLU A 346 -39.18 8.12 47.17
CA GLU A 346 -39.83 8.69 45.98
C GLU A 346 -39.13 9.78 45.13
N VAL A 347 -39.03 9.54 43.82
CA VAL A 347 -39.96 10.09 42.80
C VAL A 347 -39.48 9.66 41.41
N ALA A 348 -40.38 9.04 40.65
CA ALA A 348 -40.17 8.63 39.26
C ALA A 348 -40.43 9.78 38.26
N PRO A 349 -39.75 9.81 37.10
CA PRO A 349 -40.27 10.50 35.93
C PRO A 349 -40.69 9.54 34.81
N LYS A 350 -41.91 9.79 34.33
CA LYS A 350 -42.66 9.07 33.30
C LYS A 350 -41.99 9.10 31.93
N LYS A 351 -42.12 7.99 31.21
CA LYS A 351 -41.94 7.83 29.76
C LYS A 351 -42.87 8.76 28.98
N MET A 352 -42.33 9.42 27.95
CA MET A 352 -43.12 10.11 26.93
C MET A 352 -42.92 9.40 25.58
N LYS A 353 -43.98 8.73 25.11
CA LYS A 353 -44.11 8.17 23.76
C LYS A 353 -44.35 9.32 22.78
N ARG A 354 -43.67 9.31 21.63
CA ARG A 354 -43.92 10.22 20.51
C ARG A 354 -44.50 9.42 19.35
N THR A 355 -45.77 9.63 19.08
CA THR A 355 -46.47 9.15 17.89
C THR A 355 -46.29 10.19 16.79
N ARG A 356 -46.01 9.76 15.55
CA ARG A 356 -46.07 10.58 14.33
C ARG A 356 -47.20 10.04 13.47
N GLU A 357 -48.07 10.94 13.03
CA GLU A 357 -48.74 10.89 11.73
C GLU A 357 -47.84 11.57 10.69
#